data_AF-A0AAT9HG43-F1
#
_entry.id   AF-A0AAT9HG43-F1
#
_cell.length_a   1.000
_cell.length_b   1.000
_cell.length_c   1.000
_cell.angle_alpha   90.00
_cell.angle_beta   90.00
_cell.angle_gamma   90.00
#
_symmetry.space_group_name_H-M   'P 1'
#
loop_
_entity.id
_entity.type
_entity.pdbx_description
1 polymer ?
#
loop_
_entity_poly.entity_id
_entity_poly.type
_entity_poly.pdbx_seq_one_letter_code
_entity_poly.pdbx_strand_id
1 'polypeptide(L)'
;MLSAALTERGVPVRMFGGALPVESLVAAVRRTGPAAVGLWAQSRTTASRPLAQHVAAMEWGVRGARRRPVVLTLGPGWAGQAVTGLARPSGLAEAVAALEASASP
;
A
#
# COMPACT_ATOMS: atom_id res chain seq x y z
N MET A 1 13.14 -1.82 -9.85
CA MET A 1 11.66 -1.79 -9.67
C MET A 1 11.33 -2.18 -8.24
N LEU A 2 10.25 -1.67 -7.64
CA LEU A 2 9.92 -1.94 -6.23
C LEU A 2 9.65 -3.43 -5.94
N SER A 3 8.89 -4.11 -6.79
CA SER A 3 8.61 -5.54 -6.62
C SER A 3 9.87 -6.40 -6.65
N ALA A 4 10.76 -6.16 -7.62
CA ALA A 4 12.03 -6.88 -7.71
C ALA A 4 12.87 -6.73 -6.42
N ALA A 5 13.01 -5.49 -5.92
CA ALA A 5 13.75 -5.22 -4.70
C ALA A 5 13.14 -5.88 -3.44
N LEU A 6 11.81 -6.04 -3.40
CA LEU A 6 11.13 -6.75 -2.32
C LEU A 6 11.28 -8.27 -2.43
N THR A 7 11.17 -8.81 -3.64
CA THR A 7 11.38 -10.23 -3.93
C THR A 7 12.81 -10.67 -3.57
N GLU A 8 13.82 -9.85 -3.91
CA GLU A 8 15.22 -10.08 -3.53
C GLU A 8 15.42 -10.16 -2.00
N ARG A 9 14.52 -9.55 -1.23
CA ARG A 9 14.53 -9.55 0.24
C ARG A 9 13.57 -10.57 0.85
N GLY A 10 12.98 -11.45 0.03
CA GLY A 10 12.07 -12.50 0.49
C GLY A 10 10.68 -12.00 0.91
N VAL A 11 10.32 -10.76 0.60
CA VAL A 11 8.99 -10.20 0.92
C VAL A 11 8.00 -10.60 -0.18
N PRO A 12 6.94 -11.38 0.11
CA PRO A 12 5.95 -11.75 -0.90
C PRO A 12 5.17 -10.54 -1.41
N VAL A 13 5.19 -10.30 -2.72
CA VAL A 13 4.50 -9.16 -3.35
C VAL A 13 3.50 -9.65 -4.40
N ARG A 14 2.31 -9.06 -4.38
CA ARG A 14 1.34 -9.17 -5.47
C ARG A 14 1.13 -7.80 -6.11
N MET A 15 1.58 -7.66 -7.36
CA MET A 15 1.34 -6.46 -8.17
C MET A 15 0.05 -6.61 -8.99
N PHE A 16 -0.71 -5.52 -9.09
CA PHE A 16 -1.96 -5.48 -9.86
C PHE A 16 -1.89 -4.60 -11.12
N GLY A 17 -0.69 -4.21 -11.56
CA GLY A 17 -0.49 -3.42 -12.78
C GLY A 17 -1.07 -1.99 -12.72
N GLY A 18 -1.10 -1.32 -13.87
CA GLY A 18 -1.71 0.00 -14.02
C GLY A 18 -3.23 -0.10 -14.24
N ALA A 19 -3.94 0.99 -13.94
CA ALA A 19 -5.38 1.14 -14.19
C ALA A 19 -6.30 0.09 -13.52
N LEU A 20 -5.88 -0.48 -12.38
CA LEU A 20 -6.72 -1.36 -11.58
C LEU A 20 -7.99 -0.64 -11.11
N PRO A 21 -9.20 -1.16 -11.38
CA PRO A 21 -10.43 -0.60 -10.85
C PRO A 21 -10.45 -0.59 -9.32
N VAL A 22 -11.07 0.43 -8.74
CA VAL A 22 -11.08 0.67 -7.29
C VAL A 22 -11.72 -0.50 -6.54
N GLU A 23 -12.84 -1.01 -7.04
CA GLU A 23 -13.56 -2.14 -6.46
C GLU A 23 -12.72 -3.42 -6.50
N SER A 24 -11.93 -3.61 -7.55
CA SER A 24 -11.04 -4.76 -7.69
C SER A 24 -9.88 -4.69 -6.70
N LEU A 25 -9.32 -3.50 -6.48
CA LEU A 25 -8.32 -3.28 -5.42
C LEU A 25 -8.90 -3.61 -4.05
N VAL A 26 -10.05 -3.02 -3.72
CA VAL A 26 -10.70 -3.22 -2.41
C VAL A 26 -11.02 -4.70 -2.20
N ALA A 27 -11.57 -5.38 -3.21
CA ALA A 27 -11.85 -6.82 -3.13
C ALA A 27 -10.58 -7.65 -2.94
N ALA A 28 -9.50 -7.32 -3.65
CA ALA A 28 -8.22 -8.00 -3.50
C ALA A 28 -7.66 -7.84 -2.09
N VAL A 29 -7.60 -6.62 -1.58
CA VAL A 29 -7.14 -6.31 -0.22
C VAL A 29 -8.01 -7.06 0.79
N ARG A 30 -9.35 -7.01 0.66
CA ARG A 30 -10.30 -7.74 1.52
C ARG A 30 -10.01 -9.23 1.59
N ARG A 31 -9.72 -9.84 0.45
CA ARG A 31 -9.52 -11.29 0.33
C ARG A 31 -8.15 -11.74 0.82
N THR A 32 -7.11 -10.90 0.64
CA THR A 32 -5.74 -11.31 0.98
C THR A 32 -5.28 -10.86 2.36
N GLY A 33 -5.95 -9.89 2.98
CA GLY A 33 -5.58 -9.36 4.30
C GLY A 33 -4.11 -8.97 4.45
N PRO A 34 -3.53 -8.16 3.54
CA PRO A 34 -2.10 -7.93 3.52
C PRO A 34 -1.66 -7.06 4.72
N ALA A 35 -0.43 -7.28 5.18
CA ALA A 35 0.18 -6.46 6.22
C ALA A 35 0.53 -5.04 5.72
N ALA A 36 0.76 -4.87 4.42
CA ALA A 36 0.95 -3.57 3.79
C ALA A 36 0.40 -3.46 2.37
N VAL A 37 0.10 -2.23 1.95
CA VAL A 37 -0.39 -1.88 0.61
C VAL A 37 0.36 -0.65 0.10
N GLY A 38 1.02 -0.77 -1.04
CA GLY A 38 1.60 0.35 -1.79
C GLY A 38 0.65 0.84 -2.88
N LEU A 39 0.18 2.09 -2.78
CA LEU A 39 -0.70 2.72 -3.76
C LEU A 39 0.13 3.63 -4.68
N TRP A 40 0.43 3.14 -5.89
CA TRP A 40 1.12 3.94 -6.90
C TRP A 40 0.16 4.84 -7.67
N ALA A 41 0.53 6.11 -7.86
CA ALA A 41 -0.15 7.01 -8.78
C ALA A 41 0.85 7.83 -9.60
N GLN A 42 0.66 7.86 -10.93
CA GLN A 42 1.49 8.68 -11.82
C GLN A 42 1.00 10.13 -11.89
N SER A 43 -0.30 10.37 -11.71
CA SER A 43 -0.93 11.69 -11.82
C SER A 43 -1.76 12.00 -10.58
N ARG A 44 -2.01 13.29 -10.32
CA ARG A 44 -2.91 13.72 -9.24
C ARG A 44 -4.34 13.21 -9.42
N THR A 45 -4.79 13.04 -10.67
CA THR A 45 -6.14 12.52 -10.98
C THR A 45 -6.34 11.06 -10.58
N THR A 46 -5.26 10.28 -10.50
CA THR A 46 -5.31 8.87 -10.08
C THR A 46 -4.93 8.67 -8.61
N ALA A 47 -4.41 9.70 -7.95
CA ALA A 47 -4.07 9.71 -6.53
C ALA A 47 -5.33 9.94 -5.66
N SER A 48 -6.12 8.87 -5.46
CA SER A 48 -7.37 8.95 -4.69
C SER A 48 -7.12 8.89 -3.18
N ARG A 49 -7.15 10.06 -2.52
CA ARG A 49 -7.07 10.16 -1.05
C ARG A 49 -8.19 9.37 -0.33
N PRO A 50 -9.46 9.41 -0.77
CA PRO A 50 -10.52 8.61 -0.16
C PRO A 50 -10.25 7.11 -0.23
N LEU A 51 -9.68 6.62 -1.34
CA LEU A 51 -9.31 5.22 -1.48
C LEU A 51 -8.18 4.83 -0.52
N ALA A 52 -7.14 5.67 -0.40
CA ALA A 52 -6.03 5.41 0.51
C ALA A 52 -6.50 5.34 1.98
N GLN A 53 -7.37 6.27 2.38
CA GLN A 53 -7.98 6.26 3.71
C GLN A 53 -8.88 5.03 3.92
N HIS A 54 -9.69 4.68 2.93
CA HIS A 54 -10.55 3.49 2.98
C HIS A 54 -9.72 2.24 3.22
N VAL A 55 -8.65 2.03 2.44
CA VAL A 55 -7.75 0.88 2.57
C VAL A 55 -7.07 0.85 3.93
N ALA A 56 -6.60 2.00 4.43
CA ALA A 56 -5.93 2.09 5.74
C ALA A 56 -6.86 1.82 6.93
N ALA A 57 -8.17 2.06 6.76
CA ALA A 57 -9.18 1.78 7.76
C ALA A 57 -9.63 0.30 7.77
N MET A 58 -9.22 -0.51 6.78
CA MET A 58 -9.57 -1.92 6.72
C MET A 58 -8.89 -2.70 7.85
N GLU A 59 -9.62 -3.66 8.42
CA GLU A 59 -9.13 -4.46 9.54
C GLU A 59 -9.25 -5.96 9.26
N TRP A 60 -8.28 -6.71 9.74
CA TRP A 60 -8.18 -8.16 9.64
C TRP A 60 -8.17 -8.79 11.03
N GLY A 61 -8.62 -10.03 11.16
CA GLY A 61 -8.47 -10.81 12.38
C GLY A 61 -9.61 -10.64 13.39
N VAL A 62 -9.49 -11.35 14.51
CA VAL A 62 -10.52 -11.42 15.56
C VAL A 62 -10.44 -10.24 16.52
N ARG A 63 -11.51 -10.02 17.29
CA ARG A 63 -11.57 -9.00 18.35
C ARG A 63 -10.39 -9.21 19.32
N GLY A 64 -9.54 -8.21 19.49
CA GLY A 64 -8.34 -8.27 20.33
C GLY A 64 -7.02 -8.52 19.58
N ALA A 65 -7.08 -9.00 18.34
CA ALA A 65 -5.92 -9.20 17.46
C ALA A 65 -6.09 -8.52 16.09
N ARG A 66 -6.93 -7.46 16.04
CA ARG A 66 -7.22 -6.77 14.78
C ARG A 66 -5.98 -6.04 14.27
N ARG A 67 -5.63 -6.30 13.02
CA ARG A 67 -4.51 -5.67 12.33
C ARG A 67 -5.04 -4.80 11.20
N ARG A 68 -4.37 -3.68 10.95
CA ARG A 68 -4.61 -2.79 9.82
C ARG A 68 -3.42 -2.84 8.88
N PRO A 69 -3.62 -2.71 7.57
CA PRO A 69 -2.49 -2.64 6.65
C PRO A 69 -1.72 -1.34 6.85
N VAL A 70 -0.39 -1.39 6.78
CA VAL A 70 0.42 -0.20 6.56
C VAL A 70 0.20 0.26 5.11
N VAL A 71 -0.31 1.47 4.91
CA VAL A 71 -0.55 2.01 3.56
C VAL A 71 0.51 3.05 3.21
N LEU A 72 1.18 2.84 2.08
CA LEU A 72 2.15 3.75 1.51
C LEU A 72 1.58 4.40 0.25
N THR A 73 1.65 5.72 0.17
CA THR A 73 1.33 6.46 -1.06
C THR A 73 2.61 6.67 -1.86
N LEU A 74 2.68 6.11 -3.07
CA LEU A 74 3.90 6.02 -3.87
C LEU A 74 3.75 6.72 -5.22
N GLY A 75 4.80 7.40 -5.66
CA GLY A 75 4.86 8.01 -6.99
C GLY A 75 4.42 9.48 -7.05
N PRO A 76 4.61 10.12 -8.22
CA PRO A 76 4.49 11.57 -8.39
C PRO A 76 3.06 12.09 -8.24
N GLY A 77 2.03 11.26 -8.47
CA GLY A 77 0.63 11.65 -8.32
C GLY A 77 0.26 12.10 -6.90
N TRP A 78 1.03 11.66 -5.89
CA TRP A 78 0.84 12.02 -4.50
C TRP A 78 1.65 13.27 -4.07
N ALA A 79 2.39 13.90 -4.97
CA ALA A 79 3.12 15.13 -4.65
C ALA A 79 2.14 16.25 -4.22
N GLY A 80 2.36 16.79 -3.03
CA GLY A 80 1.46 17.77 -2.42
C GLY A 80 0.08 17.21 -2.02
N GLN A 81 -0.09 15.89 -1.97
CA GLN A 81 -1.33 15.21 -1.56
C GLN A 81 -1.07 14.33 -0.33
N ALA A 82 -0.60 14.94 0.75
CA ALA A 82 -0.43 14.22 2.01
C ALA A 82 -1.77 13.64 2.49
N VAL A 83 -1.76 12.37 2.86
CA VAL A 83 -2.89 11.70 3.49
C VAL A 83 -2.52 11.51 4.96
N THR A 84 -3.27 12.14 5.86
CA THR A 84 -3.02 12.07 7.29
C THR A 84 -2.89 10.62 7.75
N GLY A 85 -1.80 10.31 8.45
CA GLY A 85 -1.52 8.98 8.99
C GLY A 85 -0.93 7.98 7.99
N LEU A 86 -0.74 8.34 6.72
CA LEU A 86 -0.11 7.48 5.72
C LEU A 86 1.31 7.96 5.39
N ALA A 87 2.24 7.01 5.30
CA ALA A 87 3.60 7.33 4.92
C ALA A 87 3.72 7.57 3.40
N ARG A 88 4.55 8.54 3.03
CA ARG A 88 4.89 8.88 1.66
C ARG A 88 6.41 8.81 1.48
N PRO A 89 6.96 7.61 1.27
CA PRO A 89 8.38 7.44 1.02
C PRO A 89 8.87 8.35 -0.10
N SER A 90 9.99 9.02 0.14
CA SER A 90 10.63 9.94 -0.79
C SER A 90 11.31 9.22 -1.96
N GLY A 91 11.62 7.93 -1.81
CA GLY A 91 12.28 7.12 -2.82
C GLY A 91 12.13 5.61 -2.61
N LEU A 92 12.75 4.84 -3.50
CA LEU A 92 12.65 3.38 -3.54
C LEU A 92 13.17 2.73 -2.25
N ALA A 93 14.34 3.15 -1.75
CA ALA A 93 14.95 2.55 -0.57
C ALA A 93 14.06 2.68 0.68
N GLU A 94 13.48 3.87 0.89
CA GLU A 94 12.56 4.13 2.00
C GLU A 94 11.25 3.32 1.85
N ALA A 95 10.75 3.18 0.62
CA ALA A 95 9.57 2.35 0.35
C ALA A 95 9.83 0.86 0.64
N VAL A 96 11.00 0.34 0.25
CA VAL A 96 11.41 -1.04 0.54
C VAL A 96 11.53 -1.27 2.04
N ALA A 97 12.22 -0.38 2.76
CA ALA A 97 12.40 -0.49 4.20
C ALA A 97 11.07 -0.48 4.95
N ALA A 98 10.13 0.40 4.57
CA ALA A 98 8.81 0.47 5.18
C ALA A 98 7.98 -0.81 4.94
N LEU A 99 8.04 -1.37 3.73
CA LEU A 99 7.30 -2.59 3.39
C LEU A 99 7.90 -3.83 4.04
N GLU A 100 9.23 -3.93 4.12
CA GLU A 100 9.90 -5.01 4.82
C GLU A 100 9.61 -5.01 6.33
N ALA A 101 9.62 -3.84 6.98
CA ALA A 101 9.27 -3.72 8.39
C ALA A 101 7.83 -4.21 8.68
N SER A 102 6.92 -4.03 7.72
CA SER A 102 5.53 -4.52 7.84
C SER A 102 5.37 -6.02 7.60
N ALA A 103 6.36 -6.66 6.98
CA ALA A 103 6.31 -8.07 6.57
C ALA A 103 6.72 -9.05 7.68
N SER A 104 6.85 -8.60 8.94
CA SER A 104 7.20 -9.50 10.06
C SER A 104 6.19 -10.66 10.22
N PRO A 105 6.68 -11.87 10.56
CA PRO A 105 5.86 -13.08 10.75
C PRO A 105 4.81 -12.95 11.87
#